data_AF-A0A1S2QL71-F1
#
_entry.id   AF-A0A1S2QL71-F1
#
_cell.length_a   1.000
_cell.length_b   1.000
_cell.length_c   1.000
_cell.angle_alpha   90.00
_cell.angle_beta   90.00
_cell.angle_gamma   90.00
#
_symmetry.space_group_name_H-M   'P 1'
#
loop_
_entity.id
_entity.type
_entity.pdbx_description
1 polymer ?
#
loop_
_entity_poly.entity_id
_entity_poly.type
_entity_poly.pdbx_seq_one_letter_code
_entity_poly.pdbx_strand_id
1 'polypeptide(L)'
;MVDSARKGEPAEPAGLAAKIEALFETVRRPDREQYSNEEVASACREATGESFSTTYLWQLRTGRRDNPTKRHLEALAQFFQVPPAYFFDEQEGREIARELALLGAMRDAGVRSVALRAVNLSPEGLDTVSELIDVIARRDAARNRPTS
;
A
#
# COMPACT_ATOMS: atom_id res chain seq x y z
N MET A 1 -0.18 -26.90 17.91
CA MET A 1 0.96 -25.97 17.84
C MET A 1 1.06 -25.48 16.40
N VAL A 2 0.29 -24.46 16.04
CA VAL A 2 0.54 -23.56 14.90
C VAL A 2 -0.40 -22.37 15.10
N ASP A 3 0.16 -21.23 15.51
CA ASP A 3 -0.27 -19.87 15.12
C ASP A 3 0.57 -18.87 15.90
N SER A 4 1.86 -18.83 15.58
CA SER A 4 2.65 -17.62 15.81
C SER A 4 2.33 -16.69 14.65
N ALA A 5 1.32 -15.85 14.85
CA ALA A 5 1.03 -14.73 13.97
C ALA A 5 2.32 -13.94 13.71
N ARG A 6 2.76 -13.89 12.45
CA ARG A 6 3.85 -13.02 11.97
C ARG A 6 3.44 -11.57 12.19
N LYS A 7 3.85 -11.01 13.33
CA LYS A 7 3.51 -9.66 13.76
C LYS A 7 4.62 -8.71 13.30
N GLY A 8 4.47 -8.20 12.08
CA GLY A 8 5.43 -7.28 11.45
C GLY A 8 5.18 -7.05 9.96
N GLU A 9 4.33 -7.85 9.31
CA GLU A 9 3.93 -7.61 7.92
C GLU A 9 3.04 -6.34 7.84
N PRO A 10 3.32 -5.41 6.89
CA PRO A 10 2.44 -4.26 6.65
C PRO A 10 1.00 -4.77 6.45
N ALA A 11 0.04 -4.08 7.07
CA ALA A 11 -1.36 -4.49 7.06
C ALA A 11 -1.82 -4.69 5.61
N GLU A 12 -2.15 -5.94 5.26
CA GLU A 12 -2.72 -6.28 3.96
C GLU A 12 -3.94 -5.41 3.70
N PRO A 13 -4.05 -4.75 2.53
CA PRO A 13 -5.24 -3.97 2.21
C PRO A 13 -6.44 -4.91 2.12
N ALA A 14 -7.27 -4.92 3.16
CA ALA A 14 -8.49 -5.71 3.22
C ALA A 14 -9.57 -5.04 2.35
N GLY A 15 -9.75 -5.57 1.13
CA GLY A 15 -10.81 -5.15 0.21
C GLY A 15 -10.40 -4.11 -0.83
N LEU A 16 -11.29 -3.88 -1.79
CA LEU A 16 -11.00 -3.04 -2.97
C LEU A 16 -10.62 -1.61 -2.60
N ALA A 17 -11.36 -0.99 -1.67
CA ALA A 17 -11.10 0.39 -1.24
C ALA A 17 -9.68 0.56 -0.70
N ALA A 18 -9.26 -0.36 0.18
CA ALA A 18 -7.91 -0.37 0.74
C ALA A 18 -6.84 -0.61 -0.33
N LYS A 19 -7.10 -1.49 -1.30
CA LYS A 19 -6.19 -1.72 -2.43
C LYS A 19 -6.00 -0.44 -3.27
N ILE A 20 -7.08 0.26 -3.59
CA ILE A 20 -7.00 1.51 -4.35
C ILE A 20 -6.29 2.58 -3.51
N GLU A 21 -6.61 2.72 -2.23
CA GLU A 21 -5.96 3.70 -1.36
C GLU A 21 -4.46 3.44 -1.23
N ALA A 22 -4.04 2.18 -1.09
CA ALA A 22 -2.63 1.80 -1.07
C ALA A 22 -1.90 2.24 -2.36
N LEU A 23 -2.53 2.15 -3.54
CA LEU A 23 -1.94 2.68 -4.78
C LEU A 23 -1.81 4.20 -4.74
N PHE A 24 -2.82 4.90 -4.24
CA PHE A 24 -2.76 6.35 -4.03
C PHE A 24 -1.69 6.75 -3.00
N GLU A 25 -1.30 5.88 -2.07
CA GLU A 25 -0.24 6.12 -1.08
C GLU A 25 1.17 5.72 -1.58
N THR A 26 1.24 4.73 -2.45
CA THR A 26 2.50 4.11 -2.90
C THR A 26 2.94 4.59 -4.27
N VAL A 27 2.08 5.21 -5.09
CA VAL A 27 2.47 5.80 -6.37
C VAL A 27 2.31 7.31 -6.27
N ARG A 28 3.38 8.04 -6.59
CA ARG A 28 3.47 9.50 -6.44
C ARG A 28 3.78 10.14 -7.77
N ARG A 29 3.36 11.39 -7.91
CA ARG A 29 3.75 12.28 -9.00
C ARG A 29 5.28 12.53 -8.94
N PRO A 30 5.91 12.99 -10.03
CA PRO A 30 7.34 13.32 -10.04
C PRO A 30 7.76 14.34 -8.99
N ASP A 31 6.86 15.26 -8.62
CA ASP A 31 7.03 16.24 -7.55
C ASP A 31 6.85 15.67 -6.13
N ARG A 32 6.59 14.36 -6.02
CA ARG A 32 6.35 13.59 -4.79
C ARG A 32 5.00 13.86 -4.11
N GLU A 33 4.06 14.52 -4.79
CA GLU A 33 2.70 14.62 -4.30
C GLU A 33 1.86 13.40 -4.67
N GLN A 34 0.73 13.22 -3.97
CA GLN A 34 -0.27 12.22 -4.35
C GLN A 34 -0.94 12.64 -5.66
N TYR A 35 -1.37 11.68 -6.46
CA TYR A 35 -2.31 11.96 -7.55
C TYR A 35 -3.65 12.41 -6.97
N SER A 36 -4.27 13.39 -7.62
CA SER A 36 -5.65 13.77 -7.34
C SER A 36 -6.63 12.77 -7.94
N ASN A 37 -7.85 12.68 -7.40
CA ASN A 37 -8.89 11.84 -8.00
C ASN A 37 -9.23 12.26 -9.43
N GLU A 38 -9.09 13.54 -9.75
CA GLU A 38 -9.40 14.08 -11.07
C GLU A 38 -8.39 13.61 -12.12
N GLU A 39 -7.09 13.68 -11.81
CA GLU A 39 -6.02 13.17 -12.69
C GLU A 39 -6.22 11.68 -12.99
N VAL A 40 -6.43 10.86 -11.95
CA VAL A 40 -6.60 9.41 -12.13
C VAL A 40 -7.87 9.08 -12.90
N ALA A 41 -9.00 9.74 -12.59
CA ALA A 41 -10.26 9.49 -13.27
C ALA A 41 -10.22 9.93 -14.75
N SER A 42 -9.55 11.04 -15.07
CA SER A 42 -9.35 11.48 -16.47
C SER A 42 -8.54 10.44 -17.25
N ALA A 43 -7.41 10.00 -16.70
CA ALA A 43 -6.55 9.01 -17.33
C ALA A 43 -7.28 7.66 -17.54
N CYS A 44 -8.05 7.21 -16.55
CA CYS A 44 -8.83 5.97 -16.68
C CYS A 44 -9.92 6.08 -17.76
N ARG A 45 -10.58 7.23 -17.87
CA ARG A 45 -11.57 7.51 -18.91
C ARG A 45 -10.93 7.49 -20.30
N GLU A 46 -9.78 8.14 -20.45
CA GLU A 46 -9.02 8.16 -21.71
C GLU A 46 -8.54 6.76 -22.12
N ALA A 47 -8.05 5.97 -21.17
CA ALA A 47 -7.58 4.61 -21.42
C ALA A 47 -8.71 3.63 -21.80
N THR A 48 -9.88 3.75 -21.17
CA THR A 48 -10.99 2.81 -21.37
C THR A 48 -11.93 3.20 -22.50
N GLY A 49 -12.02 4.50 -22.83
CA GLY A 49 -13.09 5.07 -23.65
C GLY A 49 -14.46 5.08 -22.96
N GLU A 50 -14.54 4.72 -21.69
CA GLU A 50 -15.78 4.62 -20.91
C GLU A 50 -15.91 5.75 -19.89
N SER A 51 -17.13 5.95 -19.38
CA SER A 51 -17.33 6.91 -18.30
C SER A 51 -16.62 6.44 -17.02
N PHE A 52 -15.67 7.24 -16.56
CA PHE A 52 -14.99 7.10 -15.28
C PHE A 52 -14.94 8.47 -14.60
N SER A 53 -15.79 8.70 -13.59
CA SER A 53 -15.91 10.02 -12.95
C SER A 53 -15.07 10.12 -11.67
N THR A 54 -14.64 11.33 -11.34
CA THR A 54 -13.94 11.66 -10.09
C THR A 54 -14.73 11.21 -8.85
N THR A 55 -16.04 11.45 -8.85
CA THR A 55 -16.95 11.02 -7.78
C THR A 55 -17.01 9.51 -7.66
N TYR A 56 -17.06 8.79 -8.78
CA TYR A 56 -17.05 7.33 -8.77
C TYR A 56 -15.73 6.77 -8.21
N LEU A 57 -14.59 7.33 -8.61
CA LEU A 57 -13.28 6.95 -8.05
C LEU A 57 -13.23 7.16 -6.53
N TRP A 58 -13.70 8.31 -6.05
CA TRP A 58 -13.77 8.59 -4.62
C TRP A 58 -14.70 7.62 -3.88
N GLN A 59 -15.83 7.22 -4.48
CA GLN A 59 -16.71 6.20 -3.91
C GLN A 59 -16.02 4.84 -3.79
N LEU A 60 -15.21 4.45 -4.79
CA LEU A 60 -14.40 3.23 -4.72
C LEU A 60 -13.33 3.31 -3.62
N ARG A 61 -12.57 4.42 -3.56
CA ARG A 61 -11.54 4.64 -2.52
C ARG A 61 -12.09 4.61 -1.11
N THR A 62 -13.32 5.09 -0.92
CA THR A 62 -13.97 5.15 0.39
C THR A 62 -14.85 3.95 0.71
N GLY A 63 -14.92 2.96 -0.20
CA GLY A 63 -15.76 1.77 -0.03
C GLY A 63 -17.27 2.04 -0.13
N ARG A 64 -17.69 3.25 -0.54
CA ARG A 64 -19.10 3.56 -0.82
C ARG A 64 -19.62 2.84 -2.07
N ARG A 65 -18.71 2.43 -2.95
CA ARG A 65 -18.95 1.45 -4.00
C ARG A 65 -17.81 0.43 -4.01
N ASP A 66 -18.13 -0.79 -4.38
CA ASP A 66 -17.22 -1.93 -4.35
C ASP A 66 -17.30 -2.79 -5.63
N ASN A 67 -18.23 -2.48 -6.55
CA ASN A 67 -18.47 -3.25 -7.76
C ASN A 67 -18.07 -2.48 -9.05
N PRO A 68 -16.78 -2.25 -9.32
CA PRO A 68 -16.30 -1.74 -10.60
C PRO A 68 -16.30 -2.78 -11.71
N THR A 69 -16.33 -2.30 -12.95
CA THR A 69 -16.15 -3.19 -14.10
C THR A 69 -14.71 -3.67 -14.16
N LYS A 70 -14.48 -4.81 -14.84
CA LYS A 70 -13.13 -5.31 -15.10
C LYS A 70 -12.24 -4.25 -15.78
N ARG A 71 -12.80 -3.54 -16.77
CA ARG A 71 -12.10 -2.48 -17.51
C ARG A 71 -11.69 -1.32 -16.61
N HIS A 72 -12.53 -0.95 -15.64
CA HIS A 72 -12.18 0.10 -14.67
C HIS A 72 -11.00 -0.31 -13.79
N LEU A 73 -10.94 -1.57 -13.34
CA LEU A 73 -9.82 -2.08 -12.56
C LEU A 73 -8.54 -2.22 -13.39
N GLU A 74 -8.64 -2.69 -14.64
CA GLU A 74 -7.51 -2.74 -15.57
C GLU A 74 -6.95 -1.33 -15.86
N ALA A 75 -7.80 -0.32 -15.99
CA ALA A 75 -7.39 1.06 -16.18
C ALA A 75 -6.67 1.65 -14.96
N LEU A 76 -7.17 1.37 -13.75
CA LEU A 76 -6.48 1.74 -12.51
C LEU A 76 -5.12 1.05 -12.42
N ALA A 77 -5.06 -0.24 -12.73
CA ALA A 77 -3.81 -1.00 -12.74
C ALA A 77 -2.80 -0.41 -13.73
N GLN A 78 -3.25 -0.07 -14.95
CA GLN A 78 -2.43 0.58 -15.96
C GLN A 78 -1.93 1.95 -15.51
N PHE A 79 -2.81 2.80 -14.94
CA PHE A 79 -2.43 4.13 -14.46
C PHE A 79 -1.36 4.06 -13.37
N PHE A 80 -1.56 3.18 -12.39
CA PHE A 80 -0.64 2.98 -11.27
C PHE A 80 0.55 2.07 -11.60
N GLN A 81 0.62 1.56 -12.83
CA GLN A 81 1.67 0.68 -13.33
C GLN A 81 1.86 -0.59 -12.48
N VAL A 82 0.74 -1.20 -12.06
CA VAL A 82 0.72 -2.48 -11.34
C VAL A 82 0.08 -3.57 -12.21
N PRO A 83 0.43 -4.86 -12.02
CA PRO A 83 -0.24 -5.94 -12.73
C PRO A 83 -1.74 -5.98 -12.39
N PRO A 84 -2.65 -6.26 -13.35
CA PRO A 84 -4.08 -6.40 -13.06
C PRO A 84 -4.40 -7.46 -12.00
N ALA A 85 -3.56 -8.50 -11.88
CA ALA A 85 -3.66 -9.53 -10.86
C ALA A 85 -3.74 -8.94 -9.43
N TYR A 86 -3.19 -7.75 -9.21
CA TYR A 86 -3.35 -6.99 -7.96
C TYR A 86 -4.80 -6.90 -7.48
N PHE A 87 -5.74 -6.70 -8.41
CA PHE A 87 -7.16 -6.60 -8.08
C PHE A 87 -7.89 -7.93 -8.14
N PHE A 88 -7.51 -8.84 -9.05
CA PHE A 88 -8.30 -10.04 -9.38
C PHE A 88 -7.86 -11.33 -8.66
N ASP A 89 -6.60 -11.42 -8.25
CA ASP A 89 -6.08 -12.57 -7.52
C ASP A 89 -5.80 -12.19 -6.07
N GLU A 90 -6.34 -12.96 -5.13
CA GLU A 90 -6.15 -12.67 -3.72
C GLU A 90 -4.74 -12.98 -3.23
N GLN A 91 -4.12 -14.07 -3.70
CA GLN A 91 -2.77 -14.45 -3.25
C GLN A 91 -1.73 -13.55 -3.89
N GLU A 92 -1.72 -13.48 -5.23
CA GLU A 92 -0.79 -12.65 -5.98
C GLU A 92 -1.00 -11.17 -5.67
N GLY A 93 -2.25 -10.74 -5.49
CA GLY A 93 -2.55 -9.37 -5.09
C GLY A 93 -2.03 -9.00 -3.71
N ARG A 94 -1.95 -9.95 -2.76
CA ARG A 94 -1.29 -9.71 -1.45
C ARG A 94 0.22 -9.58 -1.60
N GLU A 95 0.87 -10.44 -2.38
CA GLU A 95 2.31 -10.33 -2.60
C GLU A 95 2.68 -9.01 -3.29
N ILE A 96 1.92 -8.60 -4.32
CA ILE A 96 2.08 -7.28 -4.95
C ILE A 96 1.84 -6.15 -3.94
N ALA A 97 0.83 -6.27 -3.07
CA ALA A 97 0.56 -5.27 -2.03
C ALA A 97 1.74 -5.11 -1.06
N ARG A 98 2.38 -6.21 -0.65
CA ARG A 98 3.56 -6.20 0.23
C ARG A 98 4.73 -5.50 -0.44
N GLU A 99 5.00 -5.81 -1.70
CA GLU A 99 6.08 -5.17 -2.47
C GLU A 99 5.84 -3.66 -2.61
N LEU A 100 4.60 -3.25 -2.93
CA LEU A 100 4.22 -1.84 -3.01
C LEU A 100 4.36 -1.12 -1.66
N ALA A 101 3.94 -1.76 -0.56
CA ALA A 101 4.08 -1.22 0.78
C ALA A 101 5.55 -1.02 1.16
N LEU A 102 6.42 -1.97 0.82
CA LEU A 102 7.87 -1.85 1.02
C LEU A 102 8.45 -0.68 0.23
N LEU A 103 8.10 -0.56 -1.06
CA LEU A 103 8.52 0.57 -1.90
C LEU A 103 8.04 1.92 -1.36
N GLY A 104 6.80 1.96 -0.86
CA GLY A 104 6.22 3.12 -0.18
C GLY A 104 7.01 3.50 1.07
N ALA A 105 7.27 2.54 1.96
CA ALA A 105 8.02 2.74 3.20
C ALA A 105 9.46 3.23 2.94
N MET A 106 10.12 2.71 1.90
CA MET A 106 11.47 3.14 1.50
C MET A 106 11.53 4.59 1.02
N ARG A 107 10.41 5.28 0.78
CA ARG A 107 10.41 6.73 0.48
C ARG A 107 10.71 7.59 1.70
N ASP A 108 10.39 7.11 2.90
CA ASP A 108 10.75 7.82 4.12
C ASP A 108 12.29 7.83 4.27
N ALA A 109 12.86 9.02 4.41
CA ALA A 109 14.31 9.19 4.47
C ALA A 109 14.91 8.52 5.72
N GLY A 110 14.17 8.51 6.84
CA GLY A 110 14.58 7.83 8.07
C GLY A 110 14.59 6.31 7.90
N VAL A 111 13.50 5.74 7.38
CA VAL A 111 13.38 4.30 7.08
C VAL A 111 14.47 3.85 6.11
N ARG A 112 14.67 4.59 5.01
CA ARG A 112 15.73 4.29 4.03
C ARG A 112 17.12 4.33 4.67
N SER A 113 17.37 5.30 5.55
CA SER A 113 18.66 5.43 6.25
C SER A 113 18.94 4.26 7.19
N VAL A 114 17.91 3.74 7.87
CA VAL A 114 18.03 2.53 8.71
C VAL A 114 18.30 1.30 7.84
N ALA A 115 17.53 1.11 6.77
CA ALA A 115 17.70 -0.02 5.86
C ALA A 115 19.12 -0.09 5.26
N LEU A 116 19.66 1.02 4.77
CA LEU A 116 21.02 1.08 4.20
C LEU A 116 22.12 0.74 5.23
N ARG A 117 21.92 1.05 6.51
CA ARG A 117 22.86 0.65 7.57
C ARG A 117 22.74 -0.83 7.89
N ALA A 118 21.52 -1.35 7.89
CA ALA A 118 21.23 -2.75 8.19
C ALA A 118 21.88 -3.72 7.18
N VAL A 119 22.05 -3.31 5.91
CA VAL A 119 22.69 -4.12 4.84
C VAL A 119 24.11 -4.58 5.20
N ASN A 120 24.84 -3.85 6.05
CA ASN A 120 26.22 -4.18 6.41
C ASN A 120 26.35 -4.96 7.74
N LEU A 121 25.22 -5.34 8.35
CA LEU A 121 25.23 -6.10 9.60
C LEU A 121 25.40 -7.59 9.34
N SER A 122 25.95 -8.31 10.32
CA SER A 122 25.86 -9.76 10.36
C SER A 122 24.39 -10.20 10.59
N PRO A 123 24.03 -11.46 10.29
CA PRO A 123 22.72 -11.99 10.61
C PRO A 123 22.32 -11.77 12.08
N GLU A 124 23.25 -12.00 13.01
CA GLU A 124 22.99 -11.82 14.46
C GLU A 124 22.79 -10.35 14.84
N GLY A 125 23.53 -9.45 14.18
CA GLY A 125 23.35 -8.01 14.35
C GLY A 125 22.00 -7.55 13.81
N LEU A 126 21.55 -8.11 12.69
CA LEU A 126 20.26 -7.82 12.09
C LEU A 126 19.11 -8.32 12.97
N ASP A 127 19.24 -9.50 13.57
CA ASP A 127 18.29 -10.05 14.53
C ASP A 127 18.17 -9.13 15.76
N THR A 128 19.30 -8.70 16.32
CA THR A 128 19.33 -7.78 17.47
C THR A 128 18.62 -6.45 17.14
N VAL A 129 18.87 -5.89 15.95
CA VAL A 129 18.20 -4.67 15.50
C VAL A 129 16.69 -4.89 15.34
N SER A 130 16.28 -6.03 14.79
CA SER A 130 14.87 -6.38 14.60
C SER A 130 14.14 -6.47 15.94
N GLU A 131 14.74 -7.10 16.94
CA GLU A 131 14.20 -7.18 18.30
C GLU A 131 14.03 -5.79 18.94
N LEU A 132 15.00 -4.89 18.75
CA LEU A 132 14.92 -3.52 19.27
C LEU A 132 13.79 -2.72 18.61
N ILE A 133 13.63 -2.85 17.28
CA ILE A 133 12.51 -2.24 16.54
C ILE A 133 11.18 -2.71 17.12
N ASP A 134 11.03 -4.02 17.35
CA ASP A 134 9.83 -4.62 17.91
C ASP A 134 9.49 -4.08 19.32
N VAL A 135 10.52 -3.94 20.17
CA VAL A 135 10.35 -3.36 21.52
C VAL A 135 9.84 -1.92 21.44
N ILE A 136 10.44 -1.09 20.58
CA ILE A 136 10.06 0.32 20.41
C ILE A 136 8.64 0.43 19.85
N ALA A 137 8.31 -0.35 18.82
CA ALA A 137 6.98 -0.35 18.19
C ALA A 137 5.88 -0.71 19.20
N ARG A 138 6.10 -1.72 20.05
CA ARG A 138 5.17 -2.10 21.13
C ARG A 138 4.96 -0.94 22.11
N ARG A 139 6.02 -0.22 22.47
CA ARG A 139 5.95 0.92 23.39
C ARG A 139 5.15 2.08 22.81
N ASP A 140 5.39 2.43 21.55
CA ASP A 140 4.69 3.54 20.90
C ASP A 140 3.21 3.24 20.67
N ALA A 141 2.87 1.98 20.32
CA ALA A 141 1.48 1.54 20.25
C ALA A 141 0.74 1.66 21.60
N ALA A 142 1.42 1.35 22.71
CA ALA A 142 0.84 1.50 24.05
C ALA A 142 0.60 2.97 24.42
N ARG A 143 1.46 3.89 23.98
CA ARG A 143 1.32 5.34 24.19
C ARG A 143 0.18 5.96 23.40
N ASN A 144 -0.13 5.41 22.22
CA ASN A 144 -1.15 5.93 21.31
C ASN A 144 -2.56 5.35 21.54
N ARG A 145 -2.76 4.48 22.56
CA ARG A 145 -4.11 4.05 22.94
C ARG A 145 -4.80 5.19 23.70
N PRO A 146 -5.97 5.68 23.24
CA PRO A 146 -6.71 6.68 24.00
C PRO A 146 -7.14 6.06 25.33
N THR A 147 -6.79 6.73 26.44
CA THR A 147 -7.34 6.43 27.77
C THR A 147 -8.84 6.69 27.69
N SER A 148 -9.62 5.61 27.79
CA SER A 148 -11.08 5.68 27.80
C SER A 148 -11.62 6.25 29.11
#